data_AF-A0A0A1MMN6-F1
#
_entry.id   AF-A0A0A1MMN6-F1
#
_cell.length_a   1.000
_cell.length_b   1.000
_cell.length_c   1.000
_cell.angle_alpha   90.00
_cell.angle_beta   90.00
_cell.angle_gamma   90.00
#
_symmetry.space_group_name_H-M   'P 1'
#
loop_
_entity.id
_entity.type
_entity.pdbx_description
1 polymer ?
#
loop_
_entity_poly.entity_id
_entity_poly.type
_entity_poly.pdbx_seq_one_letter_code
_entity_poly.pdbx_strand_id
1 'polypeptide(L)' 'MNMRWLEARELFPNQFILVSILDYHEEGDKKIVDEVELIQSVSEKNANKEFFHAKEGTML' A
#
# COMPACT_ATOMS: atom_id res chain seq x y z
N MET A 1 -3.17 10.48 4.60
CA MET A 1 -1.88 11.19 4.38
C MET A 1 -1.33 10.64 3.08
N ASN A 2 -1.11 11.49 2.08
CA ASN A 2 -0.46 11.12 0.84
C ASN A 2 1.07 11.19 0.99
N MET A 3 1.77 10.26 0.38
CA MET A 3 3.23 10.19 0.40
C MET A 3 3.74 9.34 -0.75
N ARG A 4 5.05 9.43 -1.03
CA ARG A 4 5.68 8.51 -1.98
C ARG A 4 5.65 7.09 -1.41
N TRP A 5 5.55 6.09 -2.27
CA TRP A 5 5.58 4.69 -1.86
C TRP A 5 6.82 4.35 -1.01
N LEU A 6 7.99 4.87 -1.39
CA LEU A 6 9.23 4.67 -0.63
C LEU A 6 9.15 5.23 0.79
N GLU A 7 8.55 6.41 0.97
CA GLU A 7 8.39 7.04 2.29
C GLU A 7 7.46 6.22 3.19
N ALA A 8 6.39 5.65 2.62
CA ALA A 8 5.51 4.74 3.35
C ALA A 8 6.26 3.51 3.87
N ARG A 9 7.19 2.96 3.08
CA ARG A 9 8.02 1.81 3.47
C ARG A 9 9.10 2.16 4.50
N GLU A 10 9.59 3.40 4.51
CA GLU A 10 10.50 3.89 5.55
C GLU A 10 9.78 4.11 6.90
N LEU A 11 8.54 4.60 6.87
CA LEU A 11 7.74 4.83 8.09
C LEU A 11 7.24 3.52 8.73
N PHE A 12 6.97 2.49 7.92
CA PHE A 12 6.43 1.20 8.37
C PHE A 12 7.34 0.04 7.92
N PRO A 13 8.58 -0.03 8.40
CA PRO A 13 9.52 -1.06 8.00
C PRO A 13 9.02 -2.44 8.46
N ASN A 14 9.07 -3.43 7.56
CA ASN A 14 8.67 -4.82 7.83
C ASN A 14 7.23 -4.99 8.34
N GLN A 15 6.35 -4.04 8.05
CA GLN A 15 4.94 -4.10 8.43
C GLN A 15 4.05 -4.09 7.19
N PHE A 16 2.90 -4.77 7.28
CA PHE A 16 1.84 -4.66 6.26
C PHE A 16 1.15 -3.31 6.40
N ILE A 17 0.88 -2.65 5.28
CA ILE A 17 0.19 -1.37 5.26
C ILE A 17 -0.90 -1.43 4.21
N LEU A 18 -2.11 -1.04 4.60
CA LEU A 18 -3.20 -0.89 3.66
C LEU A 18 -3.11 0.51 3.05
N VAL A 19 -3.02 0.56 1.73
CA VAL A 19 -2.85 1.79 0.96
C VAL A 19 -3.83 1.89 -0.19
N SER A 20 -4.17 3.11 -0.61
CA SER A 20 -4.76 3.39 -1.92
C SER A 20 -3.68 3.89 -2.86
N ILE A 21 -3.66 3.41 -4.11
CA ILE A 21 -2.78 3.97 -5.16
C ILE A 21 -3.34 5.33 -5.58
N LEU A 22 -2.51 6.36 -5.51
CA LEU A 22 -2.86 7.68 -6.03
C LEU A 22 -2.25 7.92 -7.41
N ASP A 23 -1.00 7.49 -7.60
CA ASP A 23 -0.29 7.63 -8.86
C ASP A 23 0.63 6.44 -9.14
N TYR A 24 0.78 6.13 -10.42
CA TYR A 24 1.68 5.09 -10.91
C TYR A 24 2.07 5.38 -12.35
N HIS A 25 3.25 4.91 -12.74
CA HIS A 25 3.66 4.85 -14.14
C HIS A 25 3.82 3.40 -14.59
N GLU A 26 3.89 3.23 -15.91
CA GLU A 26 4.09 1.92 -16.53
C GLU A 26 5.54 1.79 -17.04
N GLU A 27 6.22 0.72 -16.66
CA GLU A 27 7.53 0.32 -17.19
C GLU A 27 7.41 -1.07 -17.80
N GLY A 28 7.26 -1.13 -19.12
CA GLY A 28 7.03 -2.37 -19.84
C GLY A 28 5.67 -2.98 -19.51
N ASP A 29 5.66 -4.17 -18.89
CA ASP A 29 4.47 -4.88 -18.44
C ASP A 29 4.16 -4.65 -16.95
N LYS A 30 4.89 -3.74 -16.30
CA LYS A 30 4.77 -3.47 -14.86
C LYS A 30 4.15 -2.12 -14.60
N LYS A 31 3.32 -2.06 -13.57
CA LYS A 31 2.90 -0.81 -12.92
C LYS A 31 3.81 -0.54 -11.74
N ILE A 32 4.48 0.60 -11.75
CA ILE A 32 5.36 1.06 -10.68
C ILE A 32 4.60 2.13 -9.90
N VAL A 33 4.30 1.83 -8.63
CA VAL A 33 3.54 2.73 -7.76
C VAL A 33 4.45 3.84 -7.24
N ASP A 34 4.08 5.09 -7.53
CA ASP A 34 4.85 6.26 -7.11
C ASP A 34 4.29 6.88 -5.84
N GLU A 35 2.97 7.09 -5.80
CA GLU A 35 2.28 7.78 -4.71
C GLU A 35 1.13 6.95 -4.15
N VAL A 36 1.01 6.99 -2.83
CA VAL A 36 -0.03 6.27 -2.09
C VAL A 36 -0.66 7.15 -1.02
N GLU A 37 -1.91 6.85 -0.70
CA GLU A 37 -2.53 7.27 0.54
C GLU A 37 -2.45 6.12 1.56
N LEU A 38 -1.81 6.38 2.70
CA LEU A 38 -1.82 5.43 3.82
C LEU A 38 -3.19 5.43 4.51
N ILE A 39 -3.83 4.26 4.54
CA ILE A 39 -5.11 4.04 5.24
C ILE A 39 -4.84 3.57 6.67
N GLN A 40 -4.10 2.47 6.83
CA GLN A 40 -3.77 1.91 8.14
C GLN A 40 -2.55 0.98 8.07
N SER A 41 -1.91 0.78 9.23
CA SER A 41 -0.93 -0.29 9.40
C SER A 41 -1.60 -1.57 9.91
N VAL A 42 -1.12 -2.72 9.48
CA VAL A 42 -1.74 -4.02 9.73
C VAL A 42 -0.71 -4.96 10.36
N SER A 43 -1.10 -5.65 11.43
CA SER A 43 -0.26 -6.66 12.04
C SER A 43 -0.27 -7.94 11.21
N GLU A 44 0.83 -8.69 11.22
CA GLU A 44 0.96 -9.95 10.47
C GLU A 44 -0.18 -10.93 10.74
N LYS A 45 -0.59 -11.07 12.01
CA LYS A 45 -1.70 -11.93 12.43
C LYS A 45 -3.03 -11.58 11.73
N ASN A 46 -3.23 -10.31 11.38
CA ASN A 46 -4.44 -9.82 10.76
C ASN A 46 -4.32 -9.60 9.25
N ALA A 47 -3.13 -9.76 8.65
CA ALA A 47 -2.88 -9.40 7.25
C ALA A 47 -3.86 -10.09 6.28
N ASN A 48 -4.02 -11.41 6.39
CA ASN A 48 -4.99 -12.14 5.55
C ASN A 48 -6.42 -11.66 5.77
N LYS A 49 -6.81 -11.40 7.02
CA LYS A 49 -8.16 -10.91 7.33
C LYS A 49 -8.40 -9.55 6.68
N GLU A 50 -7.48 -8.60 6.85
CA GLU A 50 -7.62 -7.26 6.26
C GLU A 50 -7.58 -7.32 4.74
N PHE A 51 -6.75 -8.19 4.14
CA PHE A 51 -6.71 -8.40 2.69
C PHE A 51 -8.08 -8.82 2.12
N PHE A 52 -8.78 -9.77 2.75
CA PHE A 52 -10.10 -10.21 2.29
C PHE A 52 -11.21 -9.18 2.48
N HIS A 53 -11.01 -8.19 3.37
CA HIS A 53 -11.97 -7.10 3.59
C HIS A 53 -11.54 -5.78 2.93
N ALA A 54 -10.41 -5.79 2.21
CA ALA A 54 -9.89 -4.64 1.51
C ALA A 54 -10.91 -4.15 0.47
N LYS A 55 -11.09 -2.84 0.39
CA LYS A 55 -12.00 -2.24 -0.59
C LYS A 55 -11.34 -2.26 -1.96
N GLU A 56 -12.16 -2.26 -3.01
CA GLU A 56 -11.67 -2.06 -4.37
C GLU A 56 -10.82 -0.78 -4.45
N GLY A 57 -9.70 -0.85 -5.16
CA GLY A 57 -8.73 0.25 -5.26
C GLY A 57 -7.72 0.35 -4.11
N THR A 58 -7.79 -0.55 -3.12
CA THR A 58 -6.79 -0.65 -2.04
C THR A 58 -5.87 -1.86 -2.22
N MET A 59 -4.64 -1.77 -1.70
CA MET A 59 -3.65 -2.84 -1.69
C MET A 59 -3.03 -2.98 -0.29
N LEU A 60 -2.70 -4.21 0.10
CA LEU A 60 -2.04 -4.55 1.36
C LEU A 60 -0.63 -5.09 1.14
#